data_AF-A0A971HBU0-F1
#
_entry.id   AF-A0A971HBU0-F1
#
_cell.length_a   1.000
_cell.length_b   1.000
_cell.length_c   1.000
_cell.angle_alpha   90.00
_cell.angle_beta   90.00
_cell.angle_gamma   90.00
#
_symmetry.space_group_name_H-M   'P 1'
#
loop_
_entity.id
_entity.type
_entity.pdbx_description
1 polymer ?
#
loop_
_entity_poly.entity_id
_entity_poly.type
_entity_poly.pdbx_seq_one_letter_code
_entity_poly.pdbx_strand_id
1 'polypeptide(L)' 'MKKVTERLENRVLIEKAKGRIMAENNMSEQEAYDYIRKLSLEKALSMRRVAEIIMVRSEEKKI' A
#
# COMPACT_ATOMS: atom_id res chain seq x y z
N MET A 1 13.94 -0.19 21.28
CA MET A 1 12.71 -0.97 21.02
C MET A 1 11.75 -0.32 20.02
N LYS A 2 11.42 0.99 20.10
CA LYS A 2 10.45 1.66 19.19
C LYS A 2 10.71 1.48 17.67
N LYS A 3 11.97 1.51 17.23
CA LYS A 3 12.35 1.50 15.80
C LYS A 3 12.08 0.19 15.04
N VAL A 4 11.98 -0.94 15.74
CA VAL A 4 11.71 -2.26 15.13
C VAL A 4 10.21 -2.41 14.87
N THR A 5 9.39 -1.99 15.84
CA THR A 5 7.93 -2.01 15.75
C THR A 5 7.43 -1.17 14.58
N GLU A 6 7.94 0.06 14.43
CA GLU A 6 7.56 0.94 13.31
C GLU A 6 7.87 0.32 11.93
N ARG A 7 9.01 -0.36 11.78
CA ARG A 7 9.38 -1.02 10.51
C ARG A 7 8.45 -2.20 10.19
N LEU A 8 8.05 -2.95 11.21
CA LEU A 8 7.10 -4.05 11.07
C LEU A 8 5.72 -3.54 10.68
N GLU A 9 5.22 -2.52 11.37
CA GLU A 9 3.94 -1.88 11.07
C GLU A 9 3.91 -1.32 9.64
N ASN A 10 5.00 -0.69 9.19
CA ASN A 10 5.15 -0.22 7.82
C ASN A 10 5.01 -1.35 6.80
N ARG A 11 5.65 -2.50 7.05
CA ARG A 11 5.56 -3.66 6.16
C ARG A 11 4.14 -4.22 6.13
N VAL A 12 3.53 -4.45 7.29
CA VAL A 12 2.15 -4.96 7.40
C VAL A 12 1.17 -4.11 6.61
N LEU A 13 1.30 -2.79 6.67
CA LEU A 13 0.43 -1.88 5.94
C LEU A 13 0.60 -1.97 4.42
N ILE A 14 1.85 -2.06 3.94
CA ILE A 14 2.16 -2.21 2.52
C ILE A 14 1.63 -3.56 2.00
N GLU A 15 1.80 -4.65 2.75
CA GLU A 15 1.26 -5.97 2.40
C GLU A 15 -0.27 -5.94 2.27
N LYS A 16 -0.97 -5.28 3.21
CA LYS A 16 -2.43 -5.11 3.13
C LYS A 16 -2.86 -4.32 1.89
N ALA A 17 -2.15 -3.23 1.57
CA ALA A 17 -2.44 -2.44 0.38
C ALA A 17 -2.20 -3.25 -0.92
N LYS A 18 -1.14 -4.06 -0.98
CA LYS A 18 -0.91 -4.97 -2.11
C LYS A 18 -2.07 -5.95 -2.27
N GLY A 19 -2.44 -6.68 -1.22
CA GLY A 19 -3.55 -7.65 -1.27
C GLY A 19 -4.86 -7.03 -1.76
N ARG A 20 -5.11 -5.78 -1.40
CA ARG A 20 -6.28 -5.02 -1.90
C ARG A 20 -6.20 -4.71 -3.39
N ILE A 21 -5.07 -4.17 -3.86
CA ILE A 21 -4.87 -3.86 -5.28
C ILE A 21 -4.93 -5.14 -6.13
N MET A 22 -4.35 -6.24 -5.63
CA MET A 22 -4.42 -7.54 -6.26
C MET A 22 -5.87 -7.97 -6.47
N ALA A 23 -6.71 -7.88 -5.43
CA ALA A 23 -8.11 -8.26 -5.51
C ALA A 23 -8.95 -7.32 -6.40
N GLU A 24 -8.71 -6.01 -6.35
CA GLU A 24 -9.50 -5.02 -7.10
C GLU A 24 -9.15 -4.95 -8.60
N ASN A 25 -7.87 -5.14 -8.94
CA ASN A 25 -7.38 -4.96 -10.31
C ASN A 25 -6.88 -6.27 -10.95
N ASN A 26 -7.12 -7.42 -10.30
CA ASN A 26 -6.63 -8.72 -10.73
C ASN A 26 -5.12 -8.74 -11.03
N MET A 27 -4.35 -8.09 -10.15
CA MET A 27 -2.89 -7.96 -10.26
C MET A 27 -2.18 -9.05 -9.45
N SER A 28 -1.01 -9.47 -9.93
CA SER A 28 -0.05 -10.24 -9.14
C SER A 28 0.55 -9.39 -8.01
N GLU A 29 1.21 -10.06 -7.06
CA GLU A 29 1.88 -9.36 -5.95
C GLU A 29 2.97 -8.40 -6.45
N GLN A 30 3.73 -8.81 -7.46
CA GLN A 30 4.79 -7.99 -8.06
C GLN A 30 4.21 -6.74 -8.72
N GLU A 31 3.14 -6.89 -9.50
CA GLU A 31 2.45 -5.75 -10.14
C GLU A 31 1.87 -4.78 -9.09
N ALA A 32 1.29 -5.30 -8.00
CA ALA A 32 0.78 -4.48 -6.92
C ALA A 32 1.90 -3.71 -6.20
N TYR A 33 3.06 -4.35 -5.97
CA TYR A 33 4.24 -3.69 -5.42
C TYR A 33 4.75 -2.58 -6.35
N ASP A 34 4.90 -2.88 -7.64
CA ASP A 34 5.38 -1.92 -8.64
C ASP A 34 4.42 -0.75 -8.80
N TYR A 35 3.12 -0.98 -8.68
CA TYR A 35 2.10 0.07 -8.64
C TYR A 35 2.28 1.02 -7.45
N ILE A 36 2.42 0.48 -6.23
CA ILE A 36 2.68 1.29 -5.03
C ILE A 36 3.98 2.08 -5.16
N ARG A 37 5.04 1.43 -5.66
CA ARG A 37 6.35 2.06 -5.88
C ARG A 37 6.29 3.17 -6.92
N LYS A 38 5.58 2.96 -8.03
CA LYS A 38 5.38 3.96 -9.09
C LYS A 38 4.65 5.19 -8.54
N LEU A 39 3.55 5.01 -7.81
CA LEU A 39 2.83 6.10 -7.17
C LEU A 39 3.67 6.85 -6.14
N SER A 40 4.50 6.13 -5.38
CA SER A 40 5.43 6.71 -4.41
C SER A 40 6.40 7.68 -5.09
N LEU A 41 6.97 7.29 -6.23
CA LEU A 41 7.87 8.14 -7.03
C LEU A 41 7.12 9.31 -7.66
N GLU A 42 5.97 9.08 -8.30
CA GLU A 42 5.19 10.11 -8.99
C GLU A 42 4.65 11.19 -8.05
N LYS A 43 4.33 10.83 -6.81
CA LYS A 43 3.77 11.74 -5.80
C LYS A 43 4.80 12.25 -4.80
N ALA A 44 6.06 11.82 -4.91
CA ALA A 44 7.10 12.07 -3.92
C ALA A 44 6.66 11.72 -2.48
N LEU A 45 5.90 10.64 -2.33
CA LEU A 45 5.38 10.14 -1.06
C LEU A 45 6.10 8.86 -0.66
N SER A 46 6.20 8.56 0.64
CA SER A 46 6.68 7.25 1.08
C SER A 46 5.72 6.14 0.67
N MET A 47 6.23 4.93 0.40
CA MET A 47 5.35 3.79 0.07
C MET A 47 4.32 3.50 1.16
N ARG A 48 4.67 3.74 2.44
CA ARG A 48 3.72 3.66 3.56
C ARG A 48 2.54 4.63 3.35
N ARG A 49 2.82 5.89 3.01
CA ARG A 49 1.78 6.89 2.81
C ARG A 49 0.90 6.58 1.60
N VAL A 50 1.49 6.04 0.53
CA VAL A 50 0.73 5.55 -0.63
C VAL A 50 -0.18 4.39 -0.23
N ALA A 51 0.34 3.43 0.54
CA ALA A 51 -0.45 2.31 1.08
C ALA A 51 -1.63 2.80 1.94
N GLU A 52 -1.42 3.79 2.81
CA GLU A 52 -2.52 4.44 3.58
C GLU A 52 -3.60 5.02 2.67
N ILE A 53 -3.22 5.76 1.63
CA ILE A 53 -4.17 6.36 0.68
C ILE A 53 -4.97 5.29 -0.07
N ILE A 54 -4.32 4.20 -0.50
CA ILE A 54 -5.00 3.07 -1.14
C ILE A 54 -6.02 2.43 -0.19
N MET A 55 -5.66 2.30 1.08
CA MET A 55 -6.56 1.73 2.09
C MET A 55 -7.78 2.62 2.34
N VAL A 56 -7.62 3.94 2.40
CA VAL A 56 -8.75 4.87 2.57
C VAL A 56 -9.66 4.89 1.34
N ARG A 57 -9.11 5.04 0.13
CA ARG A 57 -9.89 5.18 -1.12
C ARG A 57 -10.85 4.03 -1.41
N SER A 58 -10.56 2.85 -0.90
CA SER A 58 -11.44 1.71 -1.14
C SER A 58 -12.42 1.45 0.02
N GLU A 59 -12.26 2.09 1.17
CA GLU A 59 -13.36 2.19 2.15
C GLU A 59 -14.48 3.05 1.59
N GLU A 60 -14.14 4.11 0.84
CA GLU A 60 -15.10 4.99 0.16
C GLU A 60 -15.93 4.28 -0.94
N LYS A 61 -15.39 3.21 -1.57
CA LYS A 61 -16.09 2.44 -2.61
C LYS A 61 -17.11 1.41 -2.07
N LYS A 62 -17.17 1.21 -0.76
CA LYS A 62 -18.09 0.24 -0.12
C LYS A 62 -19.42 0.84 0.34
N ILE A 63 -19.63 2.14 0.09
CA ILE A 63 -20.86 2.90 0.36
C ILE A 63 -21.62 3.04 -0.95
#